data_AF-A0AAI8SFU2-F1
#
_entry.id   AF-A0AAI8SFU2-F1
#
_cell.length_a   1.000
_cell.length_b   1.000
_cell.length_c   1.000
_cell.angle_alpha   90.00
_cell.angle_beta   90.00
_cell.angle_gamma   90.00
#
_symmetry.space_group_name_H-M   'P 1'
#
loop_
_entity.id
_entity.type
_entity.pdbx_description
1 polymer ?
#
loop_
_entity_poly.entity_id
_entity_poly.type
_entity_poly.pdbx_seq_one_letter_code
_entity_poly.pdbx_strand_id
1 'polypeptide(L)'
;MIATRKSGWRKADKPDDDKLAVLARVNRGELSQRQAGAILGVSYTWVRDMTKRYFGREGQRITRSAEPEPEEWIPVVERVAAGEISLRAASDHLSVSVTRVKTMLAHVQGDITDPTVTRKAMDHKLAQPDNAMLYRKRAVSIEPVFGNIKANLGFRKFTLRGHAGVRSEWRLICTVHNLLKLQHAIPA
;
A
#
# COMPACT_ATOMS: atom_id res chain seq x y z
N MET A 1 4.93 -22.34 19.90
CA MET A 1 4.75 -21.78 18.53
C MET A 1 4.36 -22.92 17.60
N ILE A 2 3.14 -22.97 17.10
CA ILE A 2 2.75 -24.00 16.11
C ILE A 2 3.39 -23.61 14.77
N ALA A 3 4.41 -24.37 14.35
CA ALA A 3 5.05 -24.20 13.06
C ALA A 3 4.04 -24.59 11.96
N THR A 4 3.32 -23.62 11.42
CA THR A 4 2.52 -23.84 10.22
C THR A 4 3.49 -24.12 9.08
N ARG A 5 3.62 -25.40 8.69
CA ARG A 5 4.35 -25.79 7.48
C ARG A 5 3.80 -24.95 6.34
N LYS A 6 4.62 -24.07 5.76
CA LYS A 6 4.24 -23.30 4.57
C LYS A 6 3.86 -24.31 3.48
N SER A 7 2.64 -24.23 2.96
CA SER A 7 2.15 -25.12 1.90
C SER A 7 3.07 -25.07 0.67
N GLY A 8 3.31 -26.23 0.03
CA GLY A 8 4.29 -26.39 -1.05
C GLY A 8 4.15 -25.40 -2.22
N TRP A 9 2.93 -24.93 -2.51
CA TRP A 9 2.70 -23.95 -3.57
C TRP A 9 3.30 -22.56 -3.29
N ARG A 10 3.64 -22.21 -2.03
CA ARG A 10 4.34 -20.95 -1.73
C ARG A 10 5.78 -20.94 -2.29
N LYS A 11 6.30 -22.10 -2.70
CA LYS A 11 7.59 -22.26 -3.38
C LYS A 11 7.48 -22.45 -4.89
N ALA A 12 6.26 -22.47 -5.46
CA ALA A 12 6.09 -22.65 -6.89
C ALA A 12 6.47 -21.39 -7.67
N ASP A 13 7.04 -21.58 -8.86
CA ASP A 13 7.38 -20.49 -9.78
C ASP A 13 6.15 -19.67 -10.14
N LYS A 14 6.39 -18.37 -10.39
CA LYS A 14 5.36 -17.45 -10.87
C LYS A 14 4.75 -18.02 -12.16
N PRO A 15 3.42 -18.07 -12.30
CA PRO A 15 2.79 -18.49 -13.55
C PRO A 15 3.27 -17.62 -14.72
N ASP A 16 3.62 -18.27 -15.82
CA ASP A 16 3.84 -17.62 -17.12
C ASP A 16 2.52 -17.05 -17.69
N ASP A 17 2.63 -16.29 -18.77
CA ASP A 17 1.49 -15.58 -19.36
C ASP A 17 0.41 -16.56 -19.87
N ASP A 18 0.81 -17.74 -20.34
CA ASP A 18 -0.11 -18.80 -20.78
C ASP A 18 -0.93 -19.36 -19.61
N LYS A 19 -0.29 -19.63 -18.47
CA LYS A 19 -1.00 -20.02 -17.24
C LYS A 19 -1.93 -18.91 -16.76
N LEU A 20 -1.51 -17.64 -16.84
CA LEU A 20 -2.37 -16.51 -16.45
C LEU A 20 -3.61 -16.39 -17.34
N ALA A 21 -3.48 -16.65 -18.65
CA ALA A 21 -4.62 -16.66 -19.57
C ALA A 21 -5.65 -17.75 -19.21
N VAL A 22 -5.19 -18.96 -18.86
CA VAL A 22 -6.08 -20.05 -18.43
C VAL A 22 -6.73 -19.74 -17.08
N LEU A 23 -5.99 -19.19 -16.11
CA LEU A 23 -6.52 -18.77 -14.81
C LEU A 23 -7.58 -17.66 -14.94
N ALA A 24 -7.42 -16.75 -15.92
CA ALA A 24 -8.40 -15.70 -16.20
C ALA A 24 -9.74 -16.27 -16.72
N ARG A 25 -9.69 -17.31 -17.56
CA ARG A 25 -10.89 -18.06 -18.02
C ARG A 25 -11.61 -18.73 -16.86
N VAL A 26 -10.86 -19.32 -15.93
CA VAL A 26 -11.43 -19.89 -14.69
C VAL A 26 -12.10 -18.80 -13.86
N ASN A 27 -11.48 -17.62 -13.72
CA ASN A 27 -12.06 -16.51 -12.96
C ASN A 27 -13.37 -15.97 -13.55
N ARG A 28 -13.50 -16.00 -14.89
CA ARG A 28 -14.73 -15.60 -15.60
C ARG A 28 -15.82 -16.67 -15.61
N GLY A 29 -15.57 -17.85 -15.03
CA GLY A 29 -16.51 -18.97 -15.04
C GLY A 29 -16.58 -19.74 -16.37
N GLU A 30 -15.71 -19.41 -17.33
CA GLU A 30 -15.66 -20.05 -18.66
C GLU A 30 -15.01 -21.45 -18.62
N LEU A 31 -14.31 -21.76 -17.53
CA LEU A 31 -13.55 -23.00 -17.39
C LEU A 31 -13.56 -23.48 -15.93
N SER A 32 -13.84 -24.76 -15.70
CA SER A 32 -13.78 -25.31 -14.33
C SER A 32 -12.34 -25.42 -13.83
N GLN A 33 -12.14 -25.31 -12.51
CA GLN A 33 -10.82 -25.46 -11.88
C GLN A 33 -10.16 -26.81 -12.19
N ARG A 34 -10.94 -27.87 -12.36
CA ARG A 34 -10.46 -29.22 -12.71
C ARG A 34 -10.01 -29.31 -14.16
N GLN A 35 -10.79 -28.75 -15.10
CA GLN A 35 -10.41 -28.71 -16.52
C GLN A 35 -9.16 -27.86 -16.74
N ALA A 36 -9.08 -26.70 -16.08
CA ALA A 36 -7.87 -25.87 -16.10
C ALA A 36 -6.65 -26.59 -15.52
N GLY A 37 -6.84 -27.40 -14.47
CA GLY A 37 -5.77 -28.23 -13.92
C GLY A 37 -5.24 -29.25 -14.93
N ALA A 38 -6.14 -29.92 -15.66
CA ALA A 38 -5.78 -30.86 -16.71
C ALA A 38 -5.04 -30.17 -17.89
N ILE A 39 -5.47 -28.98 -18.31
CA ILE A 39 -4.84 -28.20 -19.38
C ILE A 39 -3.42 -27.76 -18.98
N LEU A 40 -3.24 -27.32 -17.73
CA LEU A 40 -1.98 -26.77 -17.26
C LEU A 40 -1.01 -27.82 -16.67
N GLY A 41 -1.43 -29.08 -16.55
CA GLY A 41 -0.65 -30.12 -15.88
C GLY A 41 -0.45 -29.88 -14.37
N VAL A 42 -1.39 -29.18 -13.73
CA VAL A 42 -1.31 -28.80 -12.30
C VAL A 42 -2.56 -29.22 -11.53
N SER A 43 -2.45 -29.31 -10.21
CA SER A 43 -3.60 -29.67 -9.36
C SER A 43 -4.71 -28.61 -9.39
N TYR A 44 -5.97 -29.03 -9.29
CA TYR A 44 -7.11 -28.10 -9.22
C TYR A 44 -7.02 -27.15 -8.01
N THR A 45 -6.34 -27.55 -6.92
CA THR A 45 -6.08 -26.70 -5.76
C THR A 45 -5.05 -25.61 -6.08
N TRP A 46 -4.02 -25.92 -6.87
CA TRP A 46 -3.11 -24.90 -7.41
C TRP A 46 -3.88 -23.91 -8.27
N VAL A 47 -4.76 -24.38 -9.16
CA VAL A 47 -5.62 -23.49 -9.98
C VAL A 47 -6.49 -22.62 -9.09
N ARG A 48 -7.22 -23.19 -8.13
CA ARG A 48 -8.06 -22.44 -7.18
C ARG A 48 -7.26 -21.36 -6.45
N ASP A 49 -6.10 -21.71 -5.92
CA ASP A 49 -5.31 -20.82 -5.08
C ASP A 49 -4.59 -19.75 -5.91
N MET A 50 -4.17 -20.07 -7.14
CA MET A 50 -3.59 -19.10 -8.08
C MET A 50 -4.65 -18.20 -8.69
N THR A 51 -5.82 -18.71 -9.08
CA THR A 51 -6.95 -17.89 -9.50
C THR A 51 -7.32 -16.93 -8.37
N LYS A 52 -7.42 -17.41 -7.13
CA LYS A 52 -7.64 -16.55 -5.96
C LYS A 52 -6.55 -15.50 -5.77
N ARG A 53 -5.28 -15.87 -5.96
CA ARG A 53 -4.12 -14.98 -5.77
C ARG A 53 -4.03 -13.88 -6.81
N TYR A 54 -4.31 -14.20 -8.07
CA TYR A 54 -4.14 -13.28 -9.20
C TYR A 54 -5.43 -12.55 -9.58
N PHE A 55 -6.60 -13.13 -9.29
CA PHE A 55 -7.90 -12.62 -9.73
C PHE A 55 -8.96 -12.44 -8.63
N GLY A 56 -8.77 -13.01 -7.42
CA GLY A 56 -9.71 -12.84 -6.29
C GLY A 56 -10.73 -13.97 -6.15
N ARG A 57 -11.73 -13.81 -5.26
CA ARG A 57 -12.77 -14.83 -5.00
C ARG A 57 -14.07 -14.61 -5.78
N GLU A 58 -14.25 -13.43 -6.37
CA GLU A 58 -15.40 -13.07 -7.18
C GLU A 58 -14.89 -12.26 -8.39
N GLY A 59 -15.66 -12.26 -9.48
CA GLY A 59 -15.27 -11.72 -10.78
C GLY A 59 -14.76 -10.28 -10.79
N GLN A 60 -14.10 -9.95 -11.91
CA GLN A 60 -13.32 -8.74 -12.18
C GLN A 60 -12.26 -8.38 -11.13
N ARG A 61 -11.04 -8.17 -11.63
CA ARG A 61 -9.88 -7.76 -10.84
C ARG A 61 -10.21 -6.45 -10.11
N ILE A 62 -10.46 -6.52 -8.80
CA ILE A 62 -10.38 -5.35 -7.93
C ILE A 62 -8.88 -4.99 -7.88
N THR A 63 -8.41 -4.24 -8.87
CA THR A 63 -7.30 -3.30 -8.63
C THR A 63 -7.72 -2.54 -7.38
N ARG A 64 -6.91 -2.56 -6.31
CA ARG A 64 -7.13 -1.82 -5.03
C ARG A 64 -8.35 -0.93 -5.15
N SER A 65 -9.49 -1.32 -4.54
CA SER A 65 -10.76 -0.57 -4.60
C SER A 65 -10.41 0.90 -4.72
N ALA A 66 -10.77 1.51 -5.86
CA ALA A 66 -10.52 2.94 -6.04
C ALA A 66 -11.06 3.60 -4.78
N GLU A 67 -10.15 4.15 -3.99
CA GLU A 67 -10.49 4.72 -2.70
C GLU A 67 -11.51 5.82 -3.01
N PRO A 68 -12.72 5.77 -2.44
CA PRO A 68 -13.77 6.69 -2.84
C PRO A 68 -13.29 8.11 -2.62
N GLU A 69 -13.63 9.01 -3.54
CA GLU A 69 -13.25 10.40 -3.40
C GLU A 69 -13.92 11.00 -2.16
N PRO A 70 -13.31 12.00 -1.50
CA PRO A 70 -13.94 12.67 -0.35
C PRO A 70 -15.39 13.09 -0.61
N GLU A 71 -15.66 13.56 -1.83
CA GLU A 71 -16.99 13.97 -2.28
C GLU A 71 -18.00 12.81 -2.33
N GLU A 72 -17.54 11.58 -2.52
CA GLU A 72 -18.39 10.39 -2.60
C GLU A 72 -18.68 9.80 -1.22
N TRP A 73 -17.69 9.76 -0.31
CA TRP A 73 -17.85 9.08 0.97
C TRP A 73 -18.32 9.99 2.11
N ILE A 74 -17.99 11.30 2.10
CA ILE A 74 -18.36 12.22 3.19
C ILE A 74 -19.87 12.17 3.47
N PRO A 75 -20.78 12.28 2.47
CA PRO A 75 -22.22 12.24 2.71
C PRO A 75 -22.69 10.90 3.30
N VAL A 76 -22.08 9.79 2.89
CA VAL A 76 -22.42 8.46 3.41
C VAL A 76 -22.05 8.35 4.88
N VAL A 77 -20.90 8.90 5.25
CA VAL A 77 -20.38 8.83 6.61
C VAL A 77 -21.08 9.81 7.55
N GLU A 78 -21.54 10.95 7.06
CA GLU A 78 -22.43 11.86 7.80
C GLU A 78 -23.75 11.17 8.18
N ARG A 79 -24.31 10.35 7.28
CA ARG A 79 -25.51 9.54 7.59
C ARG A 79 -25.24 8.45 8.62
N VAL A 80 -24.02 7.91 8.68
CA VAL A 80 -23.60 7.04 9.79
C VAL A 80 -23.53 7.83 11.10
N ALA A 81 -22.97 9.04 11.07
CA ALA A 81 -22.86 9.90 12.24
C ALA A 81 -24.24 10.32 12.79
N ALA A 82 -25.21 10.56 11.90
CA ALA A 82 -26.61 10.84 12.24
C ALA A 82 -27.38 9.59 12.73
N GLY A 83 -26.79 8.40 12.65
CA GLY A 83 -27.42 7.13 13.04
C GLY A 83 -28.43 6.58 12.04
N GLU A 84 -28.50 7.14 10.82
CA GLU A 84 -29.45 6.71 9.78
C GLU A 84 -29.06 5.37 9.15
N ILE A 85 -27.76 5.11 9.03
CA ILE A 85 -27.23 3.87 8.45
C ILE A 85 -26.16 3.25 9.35
N SER A 86 -26.09 1.92 9.35
CA SER A 86 -25.06 1.20 10.09
C SER A 86 -23.68 1.33 9.43
N LEU A 87 -22.62 1.14 10.22
CA LEU A 87 -21.24 1.04 9.71
C LEU A 87 -21.08 -0.03 8.62
N ARG A 88 -21.86 -1.12 8.71
CA ARG A 88 -21.83 -2.21 7.72
C ARG A 88 -22.52 -1.81 6.42
N ALA A 89 -23.68 -1.15 6.51
CA ALA A 89 -24.35 -0.61 5.34
C ALA A 89 -23.50 0.43 4.59
N ALA A 90 -22.79 1.29 5.32
CA ALA A 90 -21.84 2.24 4.73
C ALA A 90 -20.62 1.54 4.10
N SER A 91 -20.10 0.48 4.74
CA SER A 91 -19.01 -0.36 4.22
C SER A 91 -19.39 -1.01 2.89
N ASP A 92 -20.60 -1.57 2.82
CA ASP A 92 -21.12 -2.22 1.62
C ASP A 92 -21.37 -1.19 0.51
N HIS A 93 -21.96 -0.03 0.84
CA HIS A 93 -22.22 1.05 -0.13
C HIS A 93 -20.94 1.62 -0.75
N LEU A 94 -19.91 1.85 0.07
CA LEU A 94 -18.63 2.42 -0.37
C LEU A 94 -17.64 1.37 -0.89
N SER A 95 -17.97 0.07 -0.81
CA SER A 95 -17.06 -1.02 -1.17
C SER A 95 -15.70 -0.95 -0.48
N VAL A 96 -15.67 -0.42 0.75
CA VAL A 96 -14.47 -0.32 1.61
C VAL A 96 -14.64 -1.17 2.87
N SER A 97 -13.56 -1.38 3.63
CA SER A 97 -13.66 -2.11 4.91
C SER A 97 -14.36 -1.28 5.99
N VAL A 98 -15.05 -1.92 6.93
CA VAL A 98 -15.66 -1.26 8.11
C VAL A 98 -14.62 -0.45 8.91
N THR A 99 -13.38 -0.94 9.03
CA THR A 99 -12.30 -0.18 9.68
C THR A 99 -12.02 1.13 8.96
N ARG A 100 -12.08 1.14 7.62
CA ARG A 100 -11.91 2.35 6.84
C ARG A 100 -13.06 3.34 7.06
N VAL A 101 -14.30 2.85 7.10
CA VAL A 101 -15.48 3.67 7.45
C VAL A 101 -15.32 4.31 8.83
N LYS A 102 -14.76 3.59 9.82
CA LYS A 102 -14.46 4.17 11.14
C LYS A 102 -13.44 5.31 11.08
N THR A 103 -12.39 5.18 10.26
CA THR A 103 -11.41 6.25 10.04
C THR A 103 -12.07 7.47 9.38
N MET A 104 -12.89 7.24 8.36
CA MET A 104 -13.66 8.29 7.68
C MET A 104 -14.62 9.00 8.65
N LEU A 105 -15.30 8.24 9.52
CA LEU A 105 -16.20 8.79 10.55
C LEU A 105 -15.44 9.66 11.56
N ALA A 106 -14.32 9.17 12.07
CA ALA A 106 -13.45 9.94 12.96
C ALA A 106 -12.92 11.22 12.29
N HIS A 107 -12.80 11.24 10.95
CA HIS A 107 -12.49 12.47 10.23
C HIS A 107 -13.62 13.49 10.25
N VAL A 108 -14.84 13.06 9.90
CA VAL A 108 -16.04 13.91 9.90
C VAL A 108 -16.34 14.43 11.31
N GLN A 109 -16.06 13.64 12.34
CA GLN A 109 -16.20 14.03 13.75
C GLN A 109 -15.09 14.99 14.24
N GLY A 110 -14.02 15.19 13.47
CA GLY A 110 -12.92 16.09 13.81
C GLY A 110 -11.83 15.47 14.69
N ASP A 111 -11.90 14.17 14.99
CA ASP A 111 -10.91 13.49 15.84
C ASP A 111 -9.57 13.27 15.12
N ILE A 112 -9.61 13.02 13.81
CA ILE A 112 -8.42 12.79 12.98
C ILE A 112 -8.54 13.48 11.62
N THR A 113 -7.42 13.67 10.94
CA THR A 113 -7.45 14.03 9.52
C THR A 113 -7.35 12.78 8.66
N ASP A 114 -8.29 12.62 7.73
CA ASP A 114 -8.25 11.48 6.82
C ASP A 114 -7.00 11.55 5.91
N PRO A 115 -6.25 10.43 5.73
CA PRO A 115 -5.09 10.42 4.85
C PRO A 115 -5.39 10.78 3.39
N THR A 116 -6.59 10.47 2.87
CA THR A 116 -6.96 10.75 1.48
C THR A 116 -7.24 12.24 1.28
N VAL A 117 -7.97 12.83 2.22
CA VAL A 117 -8.22 14.28 2.28
C VAL A 117 -6.90 15.04 2.41
N THR A 118 -6.02 14.60 3.31
CA THR A 118 -4.69 15.21 3.50
C THR A 118 -3.85 15.13 2.22
N ARG A 119 -3.87 13.99 1.53
CA ARG A 119 -3.16 13.81 0.26
C ARG A 119 -3.72 14.73 -0.82
N LYS A 120 -5.04 14.74 -1.03
CA LYS A 120 -5.71 15.59 -2.05
C LYS A 120 -5.44 17.08 -1.80
N ALA A 121 -5.47 17.51 -0.54
CA ALA A 121 -5.09 18.87 -0.16
C ALA A 121 -3.63 19.19 -0.50
N MET A 122 -2.71 18.23 -0.27
CA MET A 122 -1.31 18.40 -0.64
C MET A 122 -1.10 18.40 -2.16
N ASP A 123 -1.82 17.55 -2.90
CA ASP A 123 -1.77 17.50 -4.37
C ASP A 123 -2.23 18.83 -4.96
N HIS A 124 -3.34 19.38 -4.48
CA HIS A 124 -3.81 20.71 -4.88
C HIS A 124 -2.80 21.81 -4.54
N LYS A 125 -2.17 21.74 -3.35
CA LYS A 125 -1.11 22.68 -2.95
C LYS A 125 0.10 22.59 -3.88
N LEU A 126 0.51 21.39 -4.27
CA LEU A 126 1.65 21.15 -5.17
C LEU A 126 1.34 21.45 -6.63
N ALA A 127 0.08 21.47 -7.05
CA ALA A 127 -0.33 21.85 -8.40
C ALA A 127 -0.07 23.33 -8.71
N GLN A 128 0.00 24.18 -7.67
CA GLN A 128 0.31 25.60 -7.82
C GLN A 128 1.76 25.78 -8.34
N PRO A 129 1.99 26.58 -9.41
CA PRO A 129 3.31 26.70 -10.05
C PRO A 129 4.45 27.07 -9.09
N ASP A 130 4.23 28.06 -8.23
CA ASP A 130 5.23 28.53 -7.25
C ASP A 130 5.59 27.43 -6.25
N ASN A 131 4.58 26.69 -5.76
CA ASN A 131 4.78 25.58 -4.83
C ASN A 131 5.47 24.40 -5.51
N ALA A 132 5.11 24.09 -6.76
CA ALA A 132 5.78 23.07 -7.55
C ALA A 132 7.27 23.40 -7.74
N MET A 133 7.58 24.66 -8.07
CA MET A 133 8.96 25.13 -8.20
C MET A 133 9.74 25.04 -6.89
N LEU A 134 9.13 25.44 -5.77
CA LEU A 134 9.74 25.29 -4.45
C LEU A 134 9.97 23.82 -4.10
N TYR A 135 8.99 22.96 -4.37
CA TYR A 135 9.05 21.53 -4.10
C TYR A 135 10.17 20.84 -4.89
N ARG A 136 10.42 21.25 -6.14
CA ARG A 136 11.53 20.73 -6.97
C ARG A 136 12.90 20.90 -6.30
N LYS A 137 13.09 21.90 -5.42
CA LYS A 137 14.35 22.08 -4.67
C LYS A 137 14.67 20.92 -3.73
N ARG A 138 13.71 20.03 -3.43
CA ARG A 138 13.95 18.80 -2.66
C ARG A 138 14.92 17.84 -3.34
N ALA A 139 14.92 17.79 -4.67
CA ALA A 139 15.78 16.92 -5.46
C ALA A 139 17.26 17.17 -5.20
N VAL A 140 17.65 18.42 -4.94
CA VAL A 140 19.04 18.80 -4.69
C VAL A 140 19.37 18.95 -3.20
N SER A 141 18.37 19.02 -2.32
CA SER A 141 18.58 19.26 -0.90
C SER A 141 18.47 17.98 -0.08
N ILE A 142 17.26 17.42 0.04
CA ILE A 142 16.99 16.32 0.98
C ILE A 142 17.07 14.93 0.33
N GLU A 143 16.77 14.82 -0.96
CA GLU A 143 16.86 13.55 -1.67
C GLU A 143 18.28 12.96 -1.71
N PRO A 144 19.36 13.76 -1.91
CA PRO A 144 20.73 13.23 -1.84
C PRO A 144 21.09 12.73 -0.44
N VAL A 145 20.55 13.36 0.61
CA VAL A 145 20.75 12.92 2.01
C VAL A 145 20.16 11.52 2.19
N PHE A 146 18.90 11.33 1.78
CA PHE A 146 18.26 10.01 1.85
C PHE A 146 18.94 8.98 0.95
N GLY A 147 19.37 9.39 -0.25
CA GLY A 147 20.14 8.57 -1.18
C GLY A 147 21.43 8.06 -0.53
N ASN A 148 22.23 8.97 0.04
CA ASN A 148 23.48 8.62 0.72
C ASN A 148 23.24 7.67 1.91
N ILE A 149 22.29 8.00 2.78
CA ILE A 149 21.96 7.18 3.97
C ILE A 149 21.52 5.77 3.56
N LYS A 150 20.67 5.63 2.55
CA LYS A 150 20.10 4.33 2.15
C LYS A 150 21.04 3.52 1.26
N ALA A 151 21.63 4.15 0.25
CA ALA A 151 22.40 3.46 -0.79
C ALA A 151 23.87 3.31 -0.40
N ASN A 152 24.52 4.37 0.05
CA ASN A 152 25.95 4.35 0.32
C ASN A 152 26.27 3.89 1.74
N LEU A 153 25.52 4.37 2.74
CA LEU A 153 25.68 3.96 4.15
C LEU A 153 24.90 2.68 4.49
N GLY A 154 24.09 2.16 3.58
CA GLY A 154 23.37 0.89 3.75
C GLY A 154 22.28 0.90 4.83
N PHE A 155 21.88 2.06 5.36
CA PHE A 155 20.88 2.15 6.43
C PHE A 155 19.46 1.95 5.87
N ARG A 156 18.98 0.70 5.91
CA ARG A 156 17.69 0.28 5.35
C ARG A 156 16.62 -0.04 6.38
N LYS A 157 17.01 -0.29 7.62
CA LYS A 157 16.11 -0.66 8.72
C LYS A 157 16.63 -0.12 10.04
N PHE A 158 15.71 0.23 10.92
CA PHE A 158 15.99 0.50 12.33
C PHE A 158 16.18 -0.82 13.07
N THR A 159 17.13 -0.86 14.00
CA THR A 159 17.38 -2.03 14.86
C THR A 159 16.74 -1.87 16.22
N LEU A 160 16.63 -0.64 16.71
CA LEU A 160 15.97 -0.32 17.97
C LEU A 160 14.46 -0.23 17.80
N ARG A 161 13.75 -0.53 18.87
CA ARG A 161 12.28 -0.42 18.95
C ARG A 161 11.89 0.79 19.79
N GLY A 162 10.68 1.28 19.56
CA GLY A 162 10.14 2.45 20.25
C GLY A 162 10.67 3.77 19.69
N HIS A 163 9.88 4.82 19.86
CA HIS A 163 10.17 6.14 19.27
C HIS A 163 11.53 6.70 19.73
N ALA A 164 11.89 6.51 21.01
CA ALA A 164 13.16 6.99 21.54
C ALA A 164 14.37 6.29 20.89
N GLY A 165 14.33 4.96 20.76
CA GLY A 165 15.40 4.19 20.13
C GLY A 165 15.58 4.53 18.65
N VAL A 166 14.48 4.52 17.89
CA VAL A 166 14.47 4.90 16.47
C VAL A 166 15.01 6.32 16.27
N ARG A 167 14.64 7.27 17.13
CA ARG A 167 15.13 8.64 17.08
C ARG A 167 16.65 8.72 17.31
N SER A 168 17.20 7.93 18.23
CA SER A 168 18.63 7.88 18.50
C SER A 168 19.41 7.30 17.31
N GLU A 169 18.95 6.20 16.72
CA GLU A 169 19.57 5.64 15.50
C GLU A 169 19.54 6.63 14.34
N TRP A 170 18.39 7.30 14.15
CA TRP A 170 18.24 8.30 13.11
C TRP A 170 19.20 9.49 13.30
N ARG A 171 19.37 9.96 14.53
CA ARG A 171 20.33 11.03 14.85
C ARG A 171 21.76 10.59 14.56
N LEU A 172 22.13 9.38 14.97
CA LEU A 172 23.47 8.85 14.74
C LEU A 172 23.81 8.78 13.25
N ILE A 173 22.92 8.22 12.42
CA ILE A 173 23.18 8.09 10.98
C ILE A 173 23.23 9.46 10.28
N CYS A 174 22.40 10.42 10.72
CA CYS A 174 22.47 11.81 10.25
C CYS A 174 23.79 12.50 10.66
N THR A 175 24.29 12.25 11.87
CA THR A 175 25.60 12.74 12.30
C THR A 175 26.71 12.19 11.42
N VAL A 176 26.71 10.88 11.15
CA VAL A 176 27.69 10.25 10.25
C VAL A 176 27.63 10.87 8.85
N HIS A 177 26.42 11.05 8.30
CA HIS A 177 26.24 11.74 7.02
C HIS A 177 26.89 13.14 7.00
N ASN A 178 26.64 13.94 8.05
CA ASN A 178 27.18 15.29 8.17
C ASN A 178 28.70 15.30 8.34
N LEU A 179 29.26 14.39 9.14
CA LEU A 179 30.70 14.25 9.33
C LEU A 179 31.41 13.91 8.01
N LEU A 180 30.85 12.99 7.24
CA LEU A 180 31.38 12.66 5.91
C LEU A 180 31.33 13.88 4.99
N LYS A 181 30.25 14.68 5.01
CA LYS A 181 30.21 15.93 4.22
C LYS A 181 31.30 16.91 4.62
N LEU A 182 31.55 17.09 5.92
CA LEU A 182 32.60 17.97 6.41
C LEU A 182 33.99 17.47 6.01
N GLN A 183 34.25 16.18 6.14
CA GLN A 183 35.52 15.57 5.73
C GLN A 183 35.82 15.82 4.25
N HIS A 184 34.83 15.65 3.36
CA HIS A 184 35.03 15.91 1.92
C HIS A 184 35.18 17.40 1.57
N ALA A 185 34.74 18.30 2.46
CA ALA A 185 34.83 19.74 2.24
C ALA A 185 36.18 20.34 2.68
N ILE A 186 36.97 19.60 3.47
CA ILE A 186 38.30 20.04 3.89
C ILE A 186 39.29 19.70 2.75
N PRO A 187 39.97 20.70 2.15
CA PRO A 187 41.00 20.45 1.16
C PRO A 187 42.21 19.73 1.78
N ALA A 188 42.87 18.89 0.99
CA ALA A 188 44.03 18.09 1.39
C ALA A 188 45.26 18.93 1.72
#